data_AF-I4AK90-F1
#
_entry.id   AF-I4AK90-F1
#
_cell.length_a   1.000
_cell.length_b   1.000
_cell.length_c   1.000
_cell.angle_alpha   90.00
_cell.angle_beta   90.00
_cell.angle_gamma   90.00
#
_symmetry.space_group_name_H-M   'P 1'
#
loop_
_entity.id
_entity.type
_entity.pdbx_description
1 polymer ?
#
loop_
_entity_poly.entity_id
_entity_poly.type
_entity_poly.pdbx_seq_one_letter_code
_entity_poly.pdbx_strand_id
1 'polypeptide(L)'
;MLPEIEIDYLTEDEDEKELCRCYWLLNTEEQELFDAKEKFRYTLAELSLNFRLKPRQIHNKVAHFSRAYIKKSKCDLCGMPTHFLNRRNDYYSNRKVYEYQPWENPMPYLCENCKLALEKRQQKKAIEKNPLQFSGKVKSIFPTSQHLQFFKQLRREEHFVYPQIAISVFLEENNFEELKEVEGIESLENEIINFLICDGQGNPKKAIDFVNQNKELTANQKEIFYQKENLFGKIGLEYKIEFS
;
A
#
# COMPACT_ATOMS: atom_id res chain seq x y z
N MET A 1 25.14 -5.93 21.22
CA MET A 1 24.57 -7.22 21.68
C MET A 1 24.33 -8.12 20.47
N LEU A 2 25.02 -9.26 20.43
CA LEU A 2 24.81 -10.32 19.44
C LEU A 2 23.37 -10.87 19.51
N PRO A 3 22.80 -11.35 18.40
CA PRO A 3 21.51 -12.03 18.45
C PRO A 3 21.67 -13.39 19.16
N GLU A 4 21.02 -13.57 20.31
CA GLU A 4 20.96 -14.85 21.01
C GLU A 4 20.05 -15.83 20.26
N ILE A 5 20.53 -17.07 20.05
CA ILE A 5 19.70 -18.19 19.58
C ILE A 5 18.97 -18.77 20.80
N GLU A 6 17.65 -18.83 20.71
CA GLU A 6 16.77 -19.45 21.69
C GLU A 6 16.27 -20.79 21.12
N ILE A 7 16.04 -21.79 21.98
CA ILE A 7 15.71 -23.15 21.59
C ILE A 7 14.43 -23.57 22.30
N ASP A 8 13.40 -23.91 21.52
CA ASP A 8 12.23 -24.62 22.03
C ASP A 8 12.50 -26.12 21.91
N TYR A 9 12.51 -26.83 23.05
CA TYR A 9 12.67 -28.28 23.08
C TYR A 9 11.32 -28.97 22.87
N LEU A 10 11.30 -29.99 22.01
CA LEU A 10 10.13 -30.82 21.70
C LEU A 10 10.22 -32.20 22.39
N THR A 11 11.14 -32.34 23.33
CA THR A 11 11.41 -33.56 24.09
C THR A 11 11.64 -33.21 25.55
N GLU A 12 11.34 -34.16 26.43
CA GLU A 12 11.67 -34.09 27.86
C GLU A 12 13.02 -34.75 28.18
N ASP A 13 13.57 -35.54 27.26
CA ASP A 13 14.86 -36.23 27.41
C ASP A 13 16.02 -35.23 27.51
N GLU A 14 16.72 -35.25 28.65
CA GLU A 14 17.82 -34.33 28.95
C GLU A 14 19.05 -34.56 28.06
N ASP A 15 19.33 -35.79 27.63
CA ASP A 15 20.46 -36.07 26.74
C ASP A 15 20.21 -35.46 25.35
N GLU A 16 18.97 -35.52 24.87
CA GLU A 16 18.56 -34.90 23.61
C GLU A 16 18.51 -33.37 23.70
N LYS A 17 18.07 -32.82 24.85
CA LYS A 17 18.13 -31.37 25.10
C LYS A 17 19.58 -30.87 25.08
N GLU A 18 20.50 -31.59 25.72
CA GLU A 18 21.91 -31.21 25.77
C GLU A 18 22.57 -31.28 24.40
N LEU A 19 22.24 -32.29 23.57
CA LEU A 19 22.64 -32.34 22.17
C LEU A 19 22.17 -31.10 21.40
N CYS A 20 20.88 -30.75 21.53
CA CYS A 20 20.31 -29.59 20.84
C CYS A 20 20.94 -28.28 21.32
N ARG A 21 21.19 -28.15 22.62
CA ARG A 21 21.87 -26.99 23.23
C ARG A 21 23.27 -26.82 22.69
N CYS A 22 24.09 -27.87 22.74
CA CYS A 22 25.45 -27.85 22.20
C CYS A 22 25.47 -27.61 20.69
N TYR A 23 24.46 -28.12 19.97
CA TYR A 23 24.33 -27.89 18.54
C TYR A 23 24.15 -26.41 18.20
N TRP A 24 23.36 -25.66 18.96
CA TRP A 24 23.07 -24.24 18.66
C TRP A 24 23.94 -23.24 19.45
N LEU A 25 24.83 -23.71 20.32
CA LEU A 25 25.65 -22.84 21.17
C LEU A 25 26.64 -22.02 20.33
N LEU A 26 26.55 -20.70 20.46
CA LEU A 26 27.50 -19.74 19.89
C LEU A 26 28.66 -19.51 20.85
N ASN A 27 29.84 -19.20 20.30
CA ASN A 27 30.97 -18.78 21.12
C ASN A 27 30.73 -17.33 21.62
N THR A 28 30.67 -17.14 22.94
CA THR A 28 30.39 -15.84 23.57
C THR A 28 31.61 -15.24 24.29
N GLU A 29 32.81 -15.81 24.12
CA GLU A 29 34.01 -15.29 24.80
C GLU A 29 34.40 -13.90 24.26
N GLU A 30 34.48 -12.93 25.17
CA GLU A 30 34.73 -11.49 24.92
C GLU A 30 36.14 -11.15 24.41
N GLN A 31 36.98 -12.13 24.10
CA GLN A 31 38.36 -11.91 23.69
C GLN A 31 38.65 -12.67 22.40
N GLU A 32 38.42 -12.01 21.26
CA GLU A 32 39.47 -11.80 20.25
C GLU A 32 38.96 -10.92 19.10
N LEU A 33 39.91 -10.16 18.57
CA LEU A 33 39.72 -8.99 17.73
C LEU A 33 38.91 -9.26 16.46
N PHE A 34 37.99 -8.32 16.19
CA PHE A 34 37.44 -7.86 14.90
C PHE A 34 36.87 -8.83 13.84
N ASP A 35 37.08 -10.16 13.89
CA ASP A 35 36.52 -11.08 12.86
C ASP A 35 35.97 -12.43 13.40
N ALA A 36 36.07 -12.72 14.71
CA ALA A 36 35.76 -14.04 15.28
C ALA A 36 34.31 -14.25 15.81
N LYS A 37 33.47 -13.21 15.82
CA LYS A 37 32.32 -13.08 16.75
C LYS A 37 31.06 -13.92 16.48
N GLU A 38 31.04 -14.80 15.48
CA GLU A 38 29.79 -15.46 15.07
C GLU A 38 29.92 -16.96 14.77
N LYS A 39 30.86 -17.67 15.41
CA LYS A 39 31.02 -19.12 15.19
C LYS A 39 30.28 -19.97 16.25
N PHE A 40 29.75 -21.11 15.81
CA PHE A 40 29.25 -22.15 16.73
C PHE A 40 30.41 -22.70 17.56
N ARG A 41 30.19 -22.86 18.86
CA ARG A 41 31.22 -23.31 19.82
C ARG A 41 31.73 -24.71 19.50
N TYR A 42 30.84 -25.61 19.08
CA TYR A 42 31.19 -26.99 18.76
C TYR A 42 31.07 -27.26 17.27
N THR A 43 32.03 -27.98 16.70
CA THR A 43 31.92 -28.50 15.32
C THR A 43 31.00 -29.73 15.26
N LEU A 44 30.50 -30.08 14.07
CA LEU A 44 29.70 -31.31 13.91
C LEU A 44 30.51 -32.58 14.24
N ALA A 45 31.84 -32.55 14.04
CA ALA A 45 32.72 -33.66 14.37
C ALA A 45 32.86 -33.84 15.89
N GLU A 46 33.01 -32.76 16.64
CA GLU A 46 33.05 -32.79 18.11
C GLU A 46 31.75 -33.31 18.70
N LEU A 47 30.61 -32.84 18.19
CA LEU A 47 29.30 -33.36 18.61
C LEU A 47 29.12 -34.84 18.26
N SER A 48 29.64 -35.27 17.10
CA SER A 48 29.62 -36.68 16.69
C SER A 48 30.37 -37.57 17.67
N LEU A 49 31.52 -37.10 18.17
CA LEU A 49 32.32 -37.80 19.17
C LEU A 49 31.64 -37.81 20.55
N ASN A 50 31.17 -36.65 21.01
CA ASN A 50 30.59 -36.47 22.34
C ASN A 50 29.30 -37.29 22.53
N PHE A 51 28.42 -37.27 21.54
CA PHE A 51 27.12 -37.95 21.60
C PHE A 51 27.13 -39.34 20.93
N ARG A 52 28.29 -39.78 20.40
CA ARG A 52 28.45 -41.07 19.69
C ARG A 52 27.46 -41.27 18.54
N LEU A 53 27.20 -40.21 17.79
CA LEU A 53 26.26 -40.18 16.66
C LEU A 53 27.01 -39.88 15.37
N LYS A 54 26.55 -40.41 14.23
CA LYS A 54 27.08 -39.97 12.92
C LYS A 54 26.63 -38.52 12.64
N PRO A 55 27.43 -37.70 11.93
CA PRO A 55 27.06 -36.31 11.65
C PRO A 55 25.67 -36.11 11.00
N ARG A 56 25.25 -37.04 10.13
CA ARG A 56 23.90 -37.02 9.55
C ARG A 56 22.78 -37.25 10.57
N GLN A 57 23.03 -38.07 11.59
CA GLN A 57 22.06 -38.38 12.64
C GLN A 57 21.87 -37.19 13.58
N ILE A 58 22.95 -36.44 13.86
CA ILE A 58 22.89 -35.21 14.68
C ILE A 58 21.87 -34.25 14.09
N HIS A 59 21.98 -33.97 12.79
CA HIS A 59 21.10 -33.00 12.13
C HIS A 59 19.63 -33.40 12.20
N ASN A 60 19.34 -34.68 11.99
CA ASN A 60 17.98 -35.21 12.03
C ASN A 60 17.42 -35.20 13.46
N LYS A 61 18.22 -35.60 14.45
CA LYS A 61 17.81 -35.56 15.86
C LYS A 61 17.52 -34.13 16.32
N VAL A 62 18.43 -33.20 16.02
CA VAL A 62 18.24 -31.79 16.40
C VAL A 62 16.98 -31.20 15.75
N ALA A 63 16.74 -31.47 14.47
CA ALA A 63 15.52 -31.01 13.79
C ALA A 63 14.23 -31.66 14.31
N HIS A 64 14.33 -32.88 14.85
CA HIS A 64 13.19 -33.61 15.41
C HIS A 64 12.85 -33.16 16.84
N PHE A 65 13.88 -32.89 17.66
CA PHE A 65 13.74 -32.63 19.09
C PHE A 65 13.83 -31.15 19.47
N SER A 66 14.13 -30.25 18.54
CA SER A 66 14.22 -28.83 18.84
C SER A 66 13.79 -27.93 17.69
N ARG A 67 13.42 -26.71 18.03
CA ARG A 67 13.27 -25.59 17.11
C ARG A 67 14.13 -24.45 17.61
N ALA A 68 15.12 -24.05 16.82
CA ALA A 68 15.93 -22.89 17.12
C ALA A 68 15.38 -21.65 16.41
N TYR A 69 15.46 -20.51 17.07
CA TYR A 69 15.07 -19.23 16.51
C TYR A 69 15.89 -18.11 17.16
N ILE A 70 15.72 -16.91 16.64
CA ILE A 70 16.49 -15.77 17.06
C ILE A 70 15.63 -14.98 18.04
N LYS A 71 16.15 -14.73 19.25
CA LYS A 71 15.39 -14.10 20.33
C LYS A 71 14.78 -12.74 19.96
N LYS A 72 15.49 -11.97 19.11
CA LYS A 72 15.04 -10.66 18.62
C LYS A 72 14.02 -10.75 17.48
N SER A 73 13.95 -11.86 16.75
CA SER A 73 13.03 -12.02 15.62
C SER A 73 11.68 -12.58 16.09
N LYS A 74 11.01 -11.83 16.96
CA LYS A 74 9.66 -12.19 17.46
C LYS A 74 8.63 -11.33 16.74
N CYS A 75 7.47 -11.92 16.49
CA CYS A 75 6.36 -11.25 15.85
C CYS A 75 5.81 -10.16 16.78
N ASP A 76 5.71 -8.93 16.31
CA ASP A 76 5.21 -7.81 17.12
C ASP A 76 3.75 -8.00 17.57
N LEU A 77 2.97 -8.83 16.88
CA LEU A 77 1.55 -9.08 17.20
C LEU A 77 1.31 -10.24 18.16
N CYS A 78 2.04 -11.34 18.00
CA CYS A 78 1.77 -12.57 18.77
C CYS A 78 2.95 -13.05 19.62
N GLY A 79 4.10 -12.36 19.55
CA GLY A 79 5.32 -12.74 20.28
C GLY A 79 5.99 -14.01 19.77
N MET A 80 5.37 -14.75 18.85
CA MET A 80 5.94 -15.98 18.30
C MET A 80 7.18 -15.68 17.46
N PRO A 81 8.19 -16.57 17.44
CA PRO A 81 9.32 -16.44 16.55
C PRO A 81 8.85 -16.37 15.09
N THR A 82 9.36 -15.40 14.34
CA THR A 82 9.01 -15.22 12.93
C THR A 82 9.83 -16.12 12.01
N HIS A 83 11.02 -16.52 12.47
CA HIS A 83 11.97 -17.29 11.67
C HIS A 83 12.61 -18.39 12.50
N PHE A 84 12.51 -19.61 12.01
CA PHE A 84 13.12 -20.79 12.61
C PHE A 84 14.34 -21.23 11.80
N LEU A 85 15.40 -21.57 12.51
CA LEU A 85 16.64 -22.07 11.94
C LEU A 85 16.55 -23.59 11.83
N ASN A 86 16.65 -24.11 10.60
CA ASN A 86 16.68 -25.55 10.37
C ASN A 86 18.10 -26.10 10.43
N ARG A 87 19.08 -25.27 10.05
CA ARG A 87 20.51 -25.62 10.07
C ARG A 87 21.36 -24.46 10.55
N ARG A 88 22.55 -24.78 11.04
CA ARG A 88 23.56 -23.79 11.44
C ARG A 88 23.86 -22.74 10.37
N ASN A 89 23.87 -23.10 9.09
CA ASN A 89 24.12 -22.15 8.01
C ASN A 89 23.02 -21.10 7.87
N ASP A 90 21.79 -21.42 8.27
CA ASP A 90 20.66 -20.48 8.22
C ASP A 90 20.92 -19.27 9.11
N TYR A 91 21.69 -19.44 10.19
CA TYR A 91 22.10 -18.33 11.05
C TYR A 91 22.86 -17.25 10.26
N TYR A 92 23.82 -17.63 9.41
CA TYR A 92 24.58 -16.67 8.61
C TYR A 92 23.79 -16.12 7.43
N SER A 93 22.97 -16.96 6.78
CA SER A 93 22.15 -16.54 5.63
C SER A 93 21.11 -15.49 6.01
N ASN A 94 20.65 -15.48 7.26
CA ASN A 94 19.62 -14.57 7.74
C ASN A 94 20.17 -13.38 8.52
N ARG A 95 21.44 -13.00 8.29
CA ARG A 95 22.11 -11.94 9.05
C ARG A 95 21.39 -10.59 9.03
N LYS A 96 20.81 -10.25 7.88
CA LYS A 96 20.03 -9.01 7.68
C LYS A 96 18.75 -8.96 8.51
N VAL A 97 18.20 -10.11 8.92
CA VAL A 97 17.05 -10.16 9.82
C VAL A 97 17.42 -9.64 11.21
N TYR A 98 18.68 -9.80 11.62
CA TYR A 98 19.20 -9.27 12.90
C TYR A 98 19.36 -7.76 12.92
N GLU A 99 19.56 -7.18 11.74
CA GLU A 99 19.81 -5.75 11.54
C GLU A 99 18.51 -4.96 11.43
N TYR A 100 17.35 -5.62 11.39
CA TYR A 100 16.06 -4.92 11.31
C TYR A 100 15.94 -3.93 12.46
N GLN A 101 15.89 -2.65 12.10
CA GLN A 101 15.58 -1.56 12.99
C GLN A 101 14.19 -1.01 12.66
N PRO A 102 13.28 -0.88 13.64
CA PRO A 102 11.93 -0.36 13.41
C PRO A 102 11.90 1.04 12.77
N TRP A 103 12.95 1.85 12.97
CA TRP A 103 13.05 3.19 12.39
C TRP A 103 13.53 3.20 10.92
N GLU A 104 14.22 2.16 10.46
CA GLU A 104 14.63 2.01 9.05
C GLU A 104 13.53 1.36 8.21
N ASN A 105 12.66 0.57 8.85
CA ASN A 105 11.54 -0.08 8.19
C ASN A 105 10.29 -0.01 9.07
N PRO A 106 9.37 0.95 8.82
CA PRO A 106 8.22 1.21 9.70
C PRO A 106 7.15 0.11 9.68
N MET A 107 7.31 -0.92 8.84
CA MET A 107 6.38 -2.04 8.79
C MET A 107 6.65 -2.99 9.96
N PRO A 108 5.64 -3.32 10.79
CA PRO A 108 5.83 -4.21 11.94
C PRO A 108 6.35 -5.57 11.49
N TYR A 109 7.20 -6.18 12.31
CA TYR A 109 7.83 -7.45 12.01
C TYR A 109 6.87 -8.59 12.39
N LEU A 110 6.27 -9.22 11.39
CA LEU A 110 5.19 -10.20 11.57
C LEU A 110 5.60 -11.63 11.17
N CYS A 111 5.15 -12.64 11.92
CA CYS A 111 5.26 -14.05 11.51
C CYS A 111 4.29 -14.37 10.36
N GLU A 112 4.54 -15.46 9.65
CA GLU A 112 3.74 -15.88 8.47
C GLU A 112 2.25 -16.01 8.80
N ASN A 113 1.91 -16.63 9.95
CA ASN A 113 0.52 -16.76 10.38
C ASN A 113 -0.14 -15.40 10.62
N CYS A 114 0.57 -14.46 11.27
CA CYS A 114 0.05 -13.12 11.50
C CYS A 114 -0.06 -12.33 10.20
N LYS A 115 0.89 -12.46 9.27
CA LYS A 115 0.80 -11.87 7.93
C LYS A 115 -0.42 -12.39 7.19
N LEU A 116 -0.59 -13.71 7.10
CA LEU A 116 -1.75 -14.33 6.46
C LEU A 116 -3.06 -13.97 7.13
N ALA A 117 -3.11 -13.88 8.47
CA ALA A 117 -4.31 -13.46 9.19
C ALA A 117 -4.62 -11.98 8.93
N LEU A 118 -3.62 -11.13 8.84
CA LEU A 118 -3.76 -9.70 8.58
C LEU A 118 -4.15 -9.46 7.12
N GLU A 119 -3.57 -10.19 6.18
CA GLU A 119 -3.98 -10.24 4.77
C GLU A 119 -5.40 -10.78 4.63
N LYS A 120 -5.77 -11.88 5.28
CA LYS A 120 -7.15 -12.39 5.29
C LYS A 120 -8.11 -11.40 5.93
N ARG A 121 -7.71 -10.69 6.98
CA ARG A 121 -8.52 -9.61 7.59
C ARG A 121 -8.61 -8.39 6.68
N GLN A 122 -7.57 -8.04 5.95
CA GLN A 122 -7.59 -6.96 4.96
C GLN A 122 -8.43 -7.34 3.75
N GLN A 123 -8.32 -8.57 3.27
CA GLN A 123 -9.18 -9.15 2.23
C GLN A 123 -10.62 -9.20 2.72
N LYS A 124 -10.88 -9.70 3.94
CA LYS A 124 -12.22 -9.66 4.55
C LYS A 124 -12.73 -8.24 4.76
N LYS A 125 -11.90 -7.29 5.20
CA LYS A 125 -12.26 -5.87 5.29
C LYS A 125 -12.41 -5.22 3.92
N ALA A 126 -11.74 -5.69 2.87
CA ALA A 126 -11.98 -5.29 1.49
C ALA A 126 -13.28 -5.90 0.95
N ILE A 127 -13.67 -7.07 1.46
CA ILE A 127 -14.94 -7.75 1.18
C ILE A 127 -16.09 -7.11 2.00
N GLU A 128 -15.85 -6.69 3.24
CA GLU A 128 -16.82 -6.13 4.20
C GLU A 128 -16.93 -4.60 4.14
N LYS A 129 -15.90 -3.88 3.67
CA LYS A 129 -16.03 -2.48 3.17
C LYS A 129 -16.69 -2.47 1.80
N ASN A 130 -17.80 -3.20 1.66
CA ASN A 130 -18.79 -3.05 0.62
C ASN A 130 -20.20 -3.14 1.23
N PRO A 131 -20.78 -2.01 1.65
CA PRO A 131 -22.17 -1.72 1.36
C PRO A 131 -22.33 -1.12 -0.05
N LEU A 132 -21.33 -1.25 -0.94
CA LEU A 132 -21.45 -0.91 -2.35
C LEU A 132 -20.62 -1.90 -3.16
N GLN A 133 -21.27 -2.84 -3.84
CA GLN A 133 -20.64 -3.58 -4.93
C GLN A 133 -19.90 -2.58 -5.85
N PHE A 134 -18.57 -2.62 -5.89
CA PHE A 134 -17.85 -2.22 -7.09
C PHE A 134 -18.12 -3.29 -8.15
N SER A 135 -19.30 -3.20 -8.76
CA SER A 135 -19.55 -3.78 -10.07
C SER A 135 -18.41 -3.30 -10.98
N GLY A 136 -17.85 -4.17 -11.83
CA GLY A 136 -16.74 -3.87 -12.73
C GLY A 136 -17.07 -2.84 -13.81
N LYS A 137 -17.43 -1.62 -13.40
CA LYS A 137 -17.60 -0.38 -14.14
C LYS A 137 -17.40 0.76 -13.15
N VAL A 138 -16.15 1.04 -12.74
CA VAL A 138 -15.80 2.44 -12.50
C VAL A 138 -16.02 3.10 -13.86
N LYS A 139 -17.22 3.64 -14.10
CA LYS A 139 -17.39 4.57 -15.21
C LYS A 139 -16.46 5.71 -14.85
N SER A 140 -15.31 5.75 -15.50
CA SER A 140 -14.44 6.91 -15.50
C SER A 140 -15.33 8.14 -15.60
N ILE A 141 -15.14 9.12 -14.71
CA ILE A 141 -15.80 10.43 -14.83
C ILE A 141 -15.47 11.05 -16.19
N PHE A 142 -14.37 10.65 -16.82
CA PHE A 142 -14.09 10.99 -18.21
C PHE A 142 -14.81 9.99 -19.14
N PRO A 143 -15.78 10.41 -19.97
CA PRO A 143 -16.53 9.52 -20.86
C PRO A 143 -15.63 8.87 -21.91
N THR A 144 -14.50 9.49 -22.28
CA THR A 144 -13.54 8.93 -23.26
C THR A 144 -12.08 9.13 -22.83
N SER A 145 -11.17 8.40 -23.48
CA SER A 145 -9.72 8.53 -23.27
C SER A 145 -9.18 9.90 -23.66
N GLN A 146 -9.72 10.53 -24.71
CA GLN A 146 -9.39 11.90 -25.11
C GLN A 146 -9.81 12.91 -24.03
N HIS A 147 -10.99 12.75 -23.44
CA HIS A 147 -11.45 13.59 -22.33
C HIS A 147 -10.49 13.50 -21.12
N LEU A 148 -9.97 12.30 -20.82
CA LEU A 148 -8.95 12.10 -19.79
C LEU A 148 -7.60 12.73 -20.16
N GLN A 149 -7.18 12.62 -21.42
CA GLN A 149 -5.92 13.22 -21.90
C GLN A 149 -5.97 14.75 -21.82
N PHE A 150 -7.09 15.34 -22.24
CA PHE A 150 -7.31 16.78 -22.16
C PHE A 150 -7.30 17.28 -20.72
N PHE A 151 -7.95 16.59 -19.79
CA PHE A 151 -7.85 16.89 -18.36
C PHE A 151 -6.41 16.88 -17.84
N LYS A 152 -5.61 15.87 -18.23
CA LYS A 152 -4.20 15.78 -17.85
C LYS A 152 -3.37 16.92 -18.44
N GLN A 153 -3.73 17.42 -19.62
CA GLN A 153 -3.10 18.60 -20.21
C GLN A 153 -3.44 19.85 -19.41
N LEU A 154 -4.73 20.11 -19.15
CA LEU A 154 -5.18 21.26 -18.35
C LEU A 154 -4.51 21.28 -16.97
N ARG A 155 -4.40 20.13 -16.28
CA ARG A 155 -3.69 20.05 -14.98
C ARG A 155 -2.19 20.35 -15.03
N ARG A 156 -1.56 20.35 -16.20
CA ARG A 156 -0.15 20.75 -16.36
C ARG A 156 -0.01 22.26 -16.60
N GLU A 157 -1.00 22.85 -17.24
CA GLU A 157 -1.01 24.27 -17.62
C GLU A 157 -1.61 25.15 -16.51
N GLU A 158 -2.61 24.64 -15.81
CA GLU A 158 -3.42 25.36 -14.83
C GLU A 158 -3.21 24.83 -13.39
N HIS A 159 -3.45 25.67 -12.39
CA HIS A 159 -3.20 25.33 -10.98
C HIS A 159 -4.19 24.28 -10.46
N PHE A 160 -5.49 24.56 -10.58
CA PHE A 160 -6.57 23.69 -10.12
C PHE A 160 -7.61 23.48 -11.21
N VAL A 161 -7.93 22.20 -11.46
CA VAL A 161 -8.90 21.80 -12.48
C VAL A 161 -9.83 20.77 -11.86
N TYR A 162 -11.11 21.13 -11.73
CA TYR A 162 -12.17 20.22 -11.29
C TYR A 162 -12.77 19.50 -12.49
N PRO A 163 -12.78 18.15 -12.49
CA PRO A 163 -13.45 17.38 -13.53
C PRO A 163 -14.95 17.28 -13.23
N GLN A 164 -15.78 17.57 -14.23
CA GLN A 164 -17.24 17.42 -14.22
C GLN A 164 -17.96 18.03 -13.01
N ILE A 165 -18.47 19.25 -13.17
CA ILE A 165 -19.28 19.93 -12.15
C ILE A 165 -20.68 20.22 -12.69
N ALA A 166 -21.71 19.89 -11.91
CA ALA A 166 -23.08 20.27 -12.25
C ALA A 166 -23.26 21.78 -12.09
N ILE A 167 -23.97 22.42 -13.02
CA ILE A 167 -24.20 23.87 -13.00
C ILE A 167 -24.96 24.28 -11.72
N SER A 168 -25.96 23.50 -11.32
CA SER A 168 -26.71 23.70 -10.07
C SER A 168 -25.81 23.77 -8.84
N VAL A 169 -24.89 22.82 -8.69
CA VAL A 169 -23.91 22.78 -7.58
C VAL A 169 -22.96 23.96 -7.63
N PHE A 170 -22.46 24.32 -8.82
CA PHE A 170 -21.59 25.47 -8.99
C PHE A 170 -22.28 26.78 -8.55
N LEU A 171 -23.55 26.97 -8.90
CA LEU A 171 -24.31 28.17 -8.51
C LEU A 171 -24.58 28.22 -7.00
N GLU A 172 -24.89 27.10 -6.37
CA GLU A 172 -25.11 27.00 -4.91
C GLU A 172 -23.84 27.33 -4.13
N GLU A 173 -22.70 26.69 -4.47
CA GLU A 173 -21.44 26.88 -3.72
C GLU A 173 -20.89 28.31 -3.83
N ASN A 174 -21.24 29.04 -4.89
CA ASN A 174 -20.77 30.41 -5.13
C ASN A 174 -21.83 31.48 -4.80
N ASN A 175 -22.93 31.13 -4.12
CA ASN A 175 -24.03 32.03 -3.75
C ASN A 175 -24.68 32.76 -4.95
N PHE A 176 -24.78 32.08 -6.09
CA PHE A 176 -25.43 32.60 -7.31
C PHE A 176 -26.83 31.99 -7.53
N GLU A 177 -27.50 31.57 -6.45
CA GLU A 177 -28.82 30.92 -6.51
C GLU A 177 -29.88 31.81 -7.17
N GLU A 178 -29.80 33.13 -6.98
CA GLU A 178 -30.70 34.12 -7.59
C GLU A 178 -30.68 34.09 -9.14
N LEU A 179 -29.61 33.55 -9.75
CA LEU A 179 -29.54 33.38 -11.20
C LEU A 179 -30.33 32.18 -11.71
N LYS A 180 -30.72 31.24 -10.83
CA LYS A 180 -31.58 30.10 -11.22
C LYS A 180 -32.99 30.55 -11.61
N GLU A 181 -33.46 31.68 -11.08
CA GLU A 181 -34.79 32.24 -11.35
C GLU A 181 -34.89 33.03 -12.67
N VAL A 182 -33.78 33.18 -13.40
CA VAL A 182 -33.77 33.92 -14.66
C VAL A 182 -34.19 32.99 -15.81
N GLU A 183 -35.15 33.43 -16.62
CA GLU A 183 -35.71 32.68 -17.76
C GLU A 183 -34.62 31.98 -18.59
N GLY A 184 -34.74 30.66 -18.74
CA GLY A 184 -33.83 29.81 -19.53
C GLY A 184 -32.69 29.14 -18.74
N ILE A 185 -32.53 29.41 -17.44
CA ILE A 185 -31.54 28.69 -16.60
C ILE A 185 -32.14 27.44 -15.93
N GLU A 186 -33.46 27.38 -15.77
CA GLU A 186 -34.17 26.15 -15.32
C GLU A 186 -33.84 24.94 -16.22
N SER A 187 -33.63 25.15 -17.52
CA SER A 187 -33.24 24.08 -18.46
C SER A 187 -31.79 23.59 -18.27
N LEU A 188 -30.95 24.33 -17.53
CA LEU A 188 -29.56 23.98 -17.26
C LEU A 188 -29.34 23.30 -15.90
N GLU A 189 -30.39 23.11 -15.10
CA GLU A 189 -30.28 22.60 -13.72
C GLU A 189 -29.57 21.23 -13.65
N ASN A 190 -29.76 20.40 -14.69
CA ASN A 190 -29.16 19.07 -14.81
C ASN A 190 -27.94 19.04 -15.74
N GLU A 191 -27.52 20.18 -16.27
CA GLU A 191 -26.39 20.25 -17.19
C GLU A 191 -25.04 20.30 -16.43
N ILE A 192 -24.02 19.72 -17.07
CA ILE A 192 -22.69 19.56 -16.50
C ILE A 192 -21.69 20.40 -17.28
N ILE A 193 -20.73 21.00 -16.59
CA ILE A 193 -19.52 21.59 -17.16
C ILE A 193 -18.43 20.51 -17.12
N ASN A 194 -17.79 20.22 -18.24
CA ASN A 194 -16.76 19.17 -18.28
C ASN A 194 -15.54 19.49 -17.42
N PHE A 195 -15.09 20.75 -17.41
CA PHE A 195 -13.95 21.20 -16.61
C PHE A 195 -14.16 22.61 -16.05
N LEU A 196 -13.89 22.78 -14.76
CA LEU A 196 -13.81 24.09 -14.11
C LEU A 196 -12.36 24.37 -13.70
N ILE A 197 -11.79 25.45 -14.22
CA ILE A 197 -10.45 25.91 -13.91
C ILE A 197 -10.54 26.99 -12.82
N CYS A 198 -9.78 26.81 -11.76
CA CYS A 198 -9.68 27.74 -10.66
C CYS A 198 -8.27 28.33 -10.53
N ASP A 199 -8.18 29.51 -9.94
CA ASP A 199 -6.91 30.14 -9.58
C ASP A 199 -6.22 29.44 -8.40
N GLY A 200 -5.01 29.90 -8.06
CA GLY A 200 -4.24 29.33 -6.94
C GLY A 200 -4.88 29.47 -5.55
N GLN A 201 -5.97 30.23 -5.43
CA GLN A 201 -6.77 30.40 -4.21
C GLN A 201 -8.07 29.57 -4.25
N GLY A 202 -8.37 28.90 -5.38
CA GLY A 202 -9.56 28.09 -5.57
C GLY A 202 -10.73 28.84 -6.20
N ASN A 203 -10.58 30.11 -6.58
CA ASN A 203 -11.67 30.88 -7.19
C ASN A 203 -11.87 30.46 -8.66
N PRO A 204 -13.13 30.25 -9.10
CA PRO A 204 -13.45 29.96 -10.50
C PRO A 204 -12.91 31.03 -11.45
N LYS A 205 -12.17 30.62 -12.48
CA LYS A 205 -11.67 31.49 -13.55
C LYS A 205 -12.31 31.21 -14.90
N LYS A 206 -12.44 29.93 -15.24
CA LYS A 206 -12.86 29.50 -16.57
C LYS A 206 -13.59 28.17 -16.55
N ALA A 207 -14.67 28.08 -17.31
CA ALA A 207 -15.41 26.85 -17.57
C ALA A 207 -15.13 26.36 -18.99
N ILE A 208 -14.90 25.06 -19.15
CA ILE A 208 -14.63 24.43 -20.45
C ILE A 208 -15.54 23.22 -20.63
N ASP A 209 -16.30 23.22 -21.71
CA ASP A 209 -16.99 22.04 -22.23
C ASP A 209 -16.18 21.37 -23.33
N PHE A 210 -15.92 20.07 -23.19
CA PHE A 210 -15.13 19.29 -24.14
C PHE A 210 -16.01 18.36 -24.95
N VAL A 211 -16.06 18.59 -26.26
CA VAL A 211 -16.93 17.86 -27.18
C VAL A 211 -16.11 16.86 -27.97
N ASN A 212 -16.38 15.57 -27.74
CA ASN A 212 -15.73 14.49 -28.46
C ASN A 212 -16.47 14.15 -29.77
N GLN A 213 -16.53 15.11 -30.70
CA GLN A 213 -17.12 14.91 -32.02
C GLN A 213 -16.35 15.68 -33.10
N ASN A 214 -15.90 14.96 -34.13
CA ASN A 214 -15.34 15.51 -35.37
C ASN A 214 -16.41 16.14 -36.29
N LYS A 215 -17.67 16.27 -35.85
CA LYS A 215 -18.80 16.71 -36.68
C LYS A 215 -19.72 17.64 -35.90
N GLU A 216 -20.32 18.56 -36.63
CA GLU A 216 -21.16 19.68 -36.17
C GLU A 216 -22.05 19.35 -34.98
N LEU A 217 -22.09 20.29 -34.03
CA LEU A 217 -23.00 20.24 -32.89
C LEU A 217 -24.46 20.12 -33.34
N THR A 218 -25.22 19.26 -32.68
CA THR A 218 -26.67 19.19 -32.85
C THR A 218 -27.32 20.53 -32.46
N ALA A 219 -28.52 20.82 -32.99
CA ALA A 219 -29.25 22.05 -32.66
C ALA A 219 -29.46 22.19 -31.14
N ASN A 220 -29.79 21.09 -30.45
CA ASN A 220 -29.96 21.05 -29.01
C ASN A 220 -28.65 21.38 -28.25
N GLN A 221 -27.51 20.79 -28.66
CA GLN A 221 -26.21 21.11 -28.04
C GLN A 221 -25.81 22.57 -28.25
N LYS A 222 -26.09 23.15 -29.43
CA LYS A 222 -25.83 24.57 -29.69
C LYS A 222 -26.64 25.46 -28.77
N GLU A 223 -27.92 25.13 -28.56
CA GLU A 223 -28.79 25.86 -27.64
C GLU A 223 -28.30 25.78 -26.19
N ILE A 224 -27.95 24.58 -25.71
CA ILE A 224 -27.38 24.38 -24.37
C ILE A 224 -26.10 25.20 -24.19
N PHE A 225 -25.17 25.15 -25.16
CA PHE A 225 -23.93 25.91 -25.04
C PHE A 225 -24.14 27.43 -25.10
N TYR A 226 -25.10 27.90 -25.89
CA TYR A 226 -25.49 29.30 -25.91
C TYR A 226 -26.07 29.76 -24.56
N GLN A 227 -26.90 28.93 -23.94
CA GLN A 227 -27.42 29.20 -22.59
C GLN A 227 -26.30 29.22 -21.55
N LYS A 228 -25.34 28.29 -21.62
CA LYS A 228 -24.15 28.28 -20.74
C LYS A 228 -23.28 29.52 -20.93
N GLU A 229 -23.00 29.90 -22.17
CA GLU A 229 -22.23 31.11 -22.48
C GLU A 229 -22.88 32.37 -21.88
N ASN A 230 -24.20 32.50 -22.01
CA ASN A 230 -24.95 33.60 -21.40
C ASN A 230 -24.91 33.57 -19.86
N LEU A 231 -25.04 32.39 -19.26
CA LEU A 231 -24.95 32.21 -17.81
C LEU A 231 -23.58 32.63 -17.28
N PHE A 232 -22.51 32.05 -17.85
CA PHE A 232 -21.13 32.33 -17.42
C PHE A 232 -20.73 33.77 -17.70
N GLY A 233 -21.23 34.36 -18.80
CA GLY A 233 -21.07 35.78 -19.09
C GLY A 233 -21.68 36.71 -18.02
N LYS A 234 -22.85 36.36 -17.46
CA LYS A 234 -23.49 37.14 -16.39
C LYS A 234 -22.71 37.13 -15.08
N ILE A 235 -22.05 36.02 -14.76
CA ILE A 235 -21.20 35.90 -13.56
C ILE A 235 -19.74 36.32 -13.81
N GLY A 236 -19.40 36.75 -15.03
CA GLY A 236 -18.05 37.17 -15.39
C GLY A 236 -17.02 36.04 -15.47
N LEU A 237 -17.47 34.79 -15.67
CA LEU A 237 -16.61 33.63 -15.85
C LEU A 237 -16.36 33.37 -17.34
N GLU A 238 -15.12 33.13 -17.73
CA GLU A 238 -14.80 32.76 -19.12
C GLU A 238 -15.39 31.38 -19.44
N TYR A 239 -16.18 31.28 -20.51
CA TYR A 239 -16.71 30.00 -21.00
C TYR A 239 -16.13 29.67 -22.38
N LYS A 240 -15.61 28.44 -22.54
CA LYS A 240 -15.08 27.95 -23.82
C LYS A 240 -15.59 26.55 -24.14
N ILE A 241 -15.72 26.28 -25.44
CA ILE A 241 -16.04 24.96 -25.98
C ILE A 241 -14.79 24.47 -26.71
N GLU A 242 -14.29 23.30 -26.32
CA GLU A 242 -13.10 22.67 -26.89
C GLU A 242 -13.48 21.38 -27.62
N PHE A 243 -12.87 21.16 -28.78
CA PHE A 243 -13.12 20.00 -29.63
C PHE A 243 -11.90 19.09 -29.66
N SER A 244 -12.13 17.77 -29.73
CA SER A 244 -11.09 16.74 -29.83
C SER A 244 -10.73 16.36 -31.26
#